data_AF-A0A8K0R6F2-F1
#
_entry.id   AF-A0A8K0R6F2-F1
#
_cell.length_a   1.000
_cell.length_b   1.000
_cell.length_c   1.000
_cell.angle_alpha   90.00
_cell.angle_beta   90.00
_cell.angle_gamma   90.00
#
_symmetry.space_group_name_H-M   'P 1'
#
loop_
_entity.id
_entity.type
_entity.pdbx_description
1 polymer ?
#
loop_
_entity_poly.entity_id
_entity_poly.type
_entity_poly.pdbx_seq_one_letter_code
_entity_poly.pdbx_strand_id
1 'polypeptide(L)'
;MDHLILQIYSQAAASHVDIITRQKLLVENLDRIFADRGDVETWEYHGKSNSLKEFVITSVADFNRMCMEAHSLGGRSFFITQVHSWSRLQVTARLLLHIVYCHQITPLMLDFLHCFGAKVTGEDNPYYGTFYARFSGPAGATGVPTNPHYGMLRYPSRYFVGPSFIYVDFCCHLRRFEKHGNSKLKDPWSLRQMTACQRFDIVNQTSTWIFIKPMEHFQKNFRVLLSGDQRNNPMAPHLLCLTMASENWRWYVDFLRRRLGEFVEKATFASFNASKLNYDISLVDSQRLSTLESKVTVAIAVLEQNLAIGRGMQRHCQRLWRIKGLNIDHGLQETTESDIEMQLTHLDLHKTSCELLLQRIQGTCSMVHSSCCINCLS
;
A
#
# COMPACT_ATOMS: atom_id res chain seq x y z
N MET A 1 -4.72 26.34 3.43
CA MET A 1 -4.59 24.90 3.13
C MET A 1 -5.89 24.36 2.55
N ASP A 2 -7.02 24.72 3.16
CA ASP A 2 -8.37 24.34 2.74
C ASP A 2 -8.67 24.61 1.27
N HIS A 3 -8.26 25.76 0.73
CA HIS A 3 -8.42 26.07 -0.70
C HIS A 3 -7.71 25.06 -1.61
N LEU A 4 -6.50 24.60 -1.25
CA LEU A 4 -5.77 23.61 -2.05
C LEU A 4 -6.45 22.23 -1.97
N ILE A 5 -6.96 21.86 -0.79
CA ILE A 5 -7.72 20.62 -0.61
C ILE A 5 -9.00 20.66 -1.44
N LEU A 6 -9.76 21.77 -1.37
CA LEU A 6 -10.95 22.01 -2.21
C LEU A 6 -10.61 21.90 -3.70
N GLN A 7 -9.50 22.50 -4.14
CA GLN A 7 -9.06 22.43 -5.52
C GLN A 7 -8.76 20.99 -5.96
N ILE A 8 -8.02 20.22 -5.15
CA ILE A 8 -7.74 18.82 -5.43
C ILE A 8 -9.04 18.02 -5.56
N TYR A 9 -9.94 18.12 -4.58
CA TYR A 9 -11.21 17.37 -4.63
C TYR A 9 -12.17 17.85 -5.73
N SER A 10 -12.15 19.14 -6.10
CA SER A 10 -12.97 19.65 -7.21
C SER A 10 -12.62 18.99 -8.55
N GLN A 11 -11.38 18.50 -8.73
CA GLN A 11 -10.97 17.73 -9.91
C GLN A 11 -11.63 16.33 -9.96
N ALA A 12 -12.16 15.84 -8.83
CA ALA A 12 -12.83 14.55 -8.69
C ALA A 12 -14.37 14.61 -8.71
N ALA A 13 -14.96 15.75 -9.10
CA ALA A 13 -16.42 15.99 -9.09
C ALA A 13 -17.28 14.97 -9.89
N ALA A 14 -16.67 14.08 -10.67
CA ALA A 14 -17.33 12.97 -11.36
C ALA A 14 -17.45 11.68 -10.53
N SER A 15 -16.94 11.64 -9.29
CA SER A 15 -17.03 10.48 -8.41
C SER A 15 -18.16 10.67 -7.38
N HIS A 16 -19.01 9.66 -7.18
CA HIS A 16 -20.08 9.60 -6.16
C HIS A 16 -19.52 9.52 -4.73
N VAL A 17 -18.39 10.17 -4.49
CA VAL A 17 -17.61 10.11 -3.27
C VAL A 17 -18.01 11.28 -2.39
N ASP A 18 -18.23 11.03 -1.11
CA ASP A 18 -18.44 12.05 -0.10
C ASP A 18 -17.14 12.84 0.14
N ILE A 19 -16.89 13.78 -0.77
CA ILE A 19 -15.73 14.66 -0.79
C ILE A 19 -15.66 15.52 0.48
N ILE A 20 -16.81 16.01 0.95
CA ILE A 20 -16.89 16.93 2.09
C ILE A 20 -16.42 16.22 3.36
N THR A 21 -16.94 15.02 3.62
CA THR A 21 -16.54 14.25 4.80
C THR A 21 -15.05 13.89 4.75
N ARG A 22 -14.53 13.50 3.58
CA ARG A 22 -13.11 13.14 3.43
C ARG A 22 -12.19 14.34 3.63
N GLN A 23 -12.54 15.49 3.07
CA GLN A 23 -11.81 16.72 3.30
C GLN A 23 -11.78 17.08 4.79
N LYS A 24 -12.94 17.02 5.46
CA LYS A 24 -13.05 17.31 6.89
C LYS A 24 -12.16 16.37 7.71
N LEU A 25 -12.23 15.06 7.45
CA LEU A 25 -11.40 14.06 8.10
C LEU A 25 -9.91 14.33 7.90
N LEU A 26 -9.49 14.68 6.67
CA LEU A 26 -8.09 14.98 6.38
C LEU A 26 -7.62 16.18 7.20
N VAL A 27 -8.38 17.28 7.20
CA VAL A 27 -8.08 18.51 7.95
C VAL A 27 -7.94 18.22 9.44
N GLU A 28 -8.87 17.46 10.02
CA GLU A 28 -8.84 17.07 11.44
C GLU A 28 -7.63 16.21 11.82
N ASN A 29 -6.98 15.56 10.85
CA ASN A 29 -5.88 14.63 11.08
C ASN A 29 -4.51 15.14 10.60
N LEU A 30 -4.39 16.38 10.10
CA LEU A 30 -3.14 16.88 9.50
C LEU A 30 -1.96 16.81 10.46
N ASP A 31 -2.12 17.33 11.68
CA ASP A 31 -1.06 17.34 12.70
C ASP A 31 -0.70 15.93 13.17
N ARG A 32 -1.60 14.96 12.99
CA ARG A 32 -1.32 13.56 13.29
C ARG A 32 -0.49 12.93 12.18
N ILE A 33 -0.78 13.26 10.92
CA ILE A 33 -0.23 12.61 9.73
C ILE A 33 1.12 13.22 9.33
N PHE A 34 1.24 14.54 9.31
CA PHE A 34 2.35 15.27 8.70
C PHE A 34 3.30 15.87 9.72
N ALA A 35 4.58 15.94 9.36
CA ALA A 35 5.57 16.67 10.13
C ALA A 35 5.61 18.15 9.74
N ASP A 36 6.12 18.99 10.62
CA ASP A 36 6.26 20.44 10.38
C ASP A 36 7.38 20.76 9.37
N ARG A 37 8.28 19.81 9.18
CA ARG A 37 9.37 19.81 8.19
C ARG A 37 9.55 18.40 7.64
N GLY A 38 10.15 18.29 6.47
CA GLY A 38 10.46 17.01 5.90
C GLY A 38 10.99 17.12 4.48
N ASP A 39 11.54 15.99 4.04
CA ASP A 39 12.31 15.87 2.82
C ASP A 39 11.60 14.87 1.92
N VAL A 40 11.28 15.28 0.70
CA VAL A 40 10.76 14.40 -0.35
C VAL A 40 11.91 14.07 -1.28
N GLU A 41 12.41 12.84 -1.19
CA GLU A 41 13.36 12.32 -2.14
C GLU A 41 12.66 12.18 -3.50
N THR A 42 13.26 12.76 -4.53
CA THR A 42 12.68 12.87 -5.86
C THR A 42 13.65 12.33 -6.89
N TRP A 43 13.16 11.40 -7.70
CA TRP A 43 13.91 10.80 -8.80
C TRP A 43 13.29 11.25 -10.12
N GLU A 44 14.11 11.79 -11.01
CA GLU A 44 13.72 12.19 -12.35
C GLU A 44 14.54 11.41 -13.37
N TYR A 45 13.84 10.69 -14.25
CA TYR A 45 14.47 9.91 -15.31
C TYR A 45 14.45 10.68 -16.63
N HIS A 46 15.63 10.93 -17.18
CA HIS A 46 15.78 11.62 -18.45
C HIS A 46 15.93 10.62 -19.59
N GLY A 47 14.85 10.40 -20.35
CA GLY A 47 14.81 9.40 -21.42
C GLY A 47 15.87 9.56 -22.52
N LYS A 48 16.33 10.80 -22.81
CA LYS A 48 17.35 11.05 -23.83
C LYS A 48 18.76 10.68 -23.39
N SER A 49 19.13 10.96 -22.15
CA SER A 49 20.46 10.70 -21.60
C SER A 49 20.57 9.35 -20.90
N ASN A 50 19.44 8.64 -20.74
CA ASN A 50 19.36 7.41 -19.94
C ASN A 50 19.95 7.61 -18.53
N SER A 51 19.74 8.79 -17.95
CA SER A 51 20.32 9.17 -16.66
C SER A 51 19.22 9.37 -15.63
N LEU A 52 19.43 8.81 -14.44
CA LEU A 52 18.61 9.06 -13.26
C LEU A 52 19.20 10.22 -12.47
N LYS A 53 18.41 11.29 -12.26
CA LYS A 53 18.76 12.40 -11.39
C LYS A 53 18.02 12.23 -10.07
N GLU A 54 18.76 12.28 -8.97
CA GLU A 54 18.22 12.17 -7.61
C GLU A 54 18.46 13.48 -6.87
N PHE A 55 17.43 13.99 -6.20
CA PHE A 55 17.52 15.21 -5.40
C PHE A 55 16.42 15.22 -4.32
N VAL A 56 16.53 16.18 -3.39
CA VAL A 56 15.61 16.31 -2.25
C VAL A 56 14.84 17.61 -2.37
N ILE A 57 13.54 17.54 -2.12
CA ILE A 57 12.63 18.70 -2.07
C ILE A 57 12.22 18.92 -0.63
N THR A 58 12.56 20.09 -0.09
CA THR A 58 12.28 20.44 1.32
C THR A 58 11.12 21.43 1.45
N SER A 59 10.75 22.11 0.37
CA SER A 59 9.76 23.18 0.38
C SER A 59 8.95 23.27 -0.92
N VAL A 60 7.81 23.98 -0.87
CA VAL A 60 7.01 24.28 -2.06
C VAL A 60 7.79 25.15 -3.06
N ALA A 61 8.69 26.01 -2.57
CA ALA A 61 9.52 26.84 -3.44
C ALA A 61 10.51 25.97 -4.24
N ASP A 62 11.13 24.98 -3.60
CA ASP A 62 12.01 24.01 -4.28
C ASP A 62 11.25 23.17 -5.30
N PHE A 63 10.05 22.72 -4.95
CA PHE A 63 9.17 22.01 -5.87
C PHE A 63 8.80 22.86 -7.09
N ASN A 64 8.42 24.12 -6.88
CA ASN A 64 8.10 25.03 -7.97
C ASN A 64 9.33 25.29 -8.86
N ARG A 65 10.52 25.43 -8.28
CA ARG A 65 11.77 25.57 -9.01
C ARG A 65 12.07 24.34 -9.87
N MET A 66 11.93 23.15 -9.29
CA MET A 66 12.03 21.88 -10.03
C MET A 66 11.05 21.85 -11.20
N CYS A 67 9.79 22.24 -10.99
CA CYS A 67 8.78 22.30 -12.07
C CYS A 67 9.12 23.32 -13.16
N MET A 68 9.86 24.39 -12.85
CA MET A 68 10.32 25.38 -13.83
C MET A 68 11.55 24.92 -14.62
N GLU A 69 12.49 24.24 -13.96
CA GLU A 69 13.71 23.70 -14.57
C GLU A 69 13.47 22.42 -15.37
N ALA A 70 12.34 21.77 -15.12
CA ALA A 70 11.89 20.56 -15.78
C ALA A 70 11.64 20.77 -17.29
N HIS A 71 12.71 20.74 -18.08
CA HIS A 71 12.66 20.81 -19.54
C HIS A 71 12.43 19.43 -20.19
N SER A 72 12.44 18.33 -19.42
CA SER A 72 12.31 16.97 -19.95
C SER A 72 10.94 16.34 -19.68
N LEU A 73 10.41 15.68 -20.71
CA LEU A 73 9.29 14.73 -20.69
C LEU A 73 9.68 13.42 -19.97
N GLY A 74 10.32 13.50 -18.80
CA GLY A 74 10.81 12.37 -18.04
C GLY A 74 9.75 11.81 -17.08
N GLY A 75 9.90 10.54 -16.71
CA GLY A 75 9.16 9.97 -15.58
C GLY A 75 9.69 10.54 -14.25
N ARG A 76 8.78 10.71 -13.27
CA ARG A 76 9.14 11.20 -11.93
C ARG A 76 8.66 10.25 -10.86
N SER A 77 9.40 10.17 -9.76
CA SER A 77 9.03 9.40 -8.58
C SER A 77 9.34 10.18 -7.31
N PHE A 78 8.35 10.29 -6.43
CA PHE A 78 8.46 10.96 -5.14
C PHE A 78 8.42 9.90 -4.03
N PHE A 79 9.38 9.93 -3.13
CA PHE A 79 9.47 9.03 -1.98
C PHE A 79 9.29 9.82 -0.69
N ILE A 80 8.26 9.47 0.07
CA ILE A 80 7.92 10.10 1.33
C ILE A 80 8.18 9.09 2.43
N THR A 81 9.12 9.39 3.32
CA THR A 81 9.55 8.45 4.36
C THR A 81 8.83 8.68 5.69
N GLN A 82 9.02 7.75 6.62
CA GLN A 82 8.48 7.79 7.98
C GLN A 82 9.56 7.16 8.88
N VAL A 83 9.93 7.79 9.99
CA VAL A 83 11.04 7.31 10.86
C VAL A 83 10.74 5.93 11.43
N HIS A 84 9.52 5.72 11.90
CA HIS A 84 8.96 4.44 12.33
C HIS A 84 7.46 4.42 12.03
N SER A 85 6.79 3.25 12.16
CA SER A 85 5.37 3.05 11.82
C SER A 85 4.36 3.96 12.49
N TRP A 86 4.73 4.61 13.58
CA TRP A 86 3.86 5.49 14.36
C TRP A 86 4.34 6.94 14.35
N SER A 87 5.33 7.31 13.53
CA SER A 87 5.77 8.72 13.43
C SER A 87 4.95 9.48 12.40
N ARG A 88 5.11 10.79 12.33
CA ARG A 88 4.56 11.57 11.22
C ARG A 88 5.31 11.26 9.92
N LEU A 89 4.62 11.40 8.78
CA LEU A 89 5.27 11.41 7.47
C LEU A 89 6.28 12.54 7.42
N GLN A 90 7.48 12.27 6.89
CA GLN A 90 8.56 13.25 6.77
C GLN A 90 8.32 14.18 5.57
N VAL A 91 7.16 14.84 5.55
CA VAL A 91 6.75 15.83 4.56
C VAL A 91 5.72 16.75 5.20
N THR A 92 5.70 18.02 4.81
CA THR A 92 4.63 18.93 5.23
C THR A 92 3.36 18.66 4.44
N ALA A 93 2.19 18.85 5.06
CA ALA A 93 0.90 18.71 4.38
C ALA A 93 0.85 19.59 3.11
N ARG A 94 1.35 20.82 3.22
CA ARG A 94 1.36 21.78 2.11
C ARG A 94 2.20 21.28 0.93
N LEU A 95 3.39 20.74 1.17
CA LEU A 95 4.24 20.22 0.10
C LEU A 95 3.60 19.02 -0.60
N LEU A 96 3.10 18.03 0.16
CA LEU A 96 2.47 16.86 -0.44
C LEU A 96 1.24 17.22 -1.28
N LEU A 97 0.34 18.03 -0.73
CA LEU A 97 -0.87 18.46 -1.45
C LEU A 97 -0.52 19.23 -2.72
N HIS A 98 0.56 20.03 -2.69
CA HIS A 98 1.02 20.76 -3.87
C HIS A 98 1.60 19.82 -4.94
N ILE A 99 2.33 18.77 -4.55
CA ILE A 99 2.78 17.71 -5.47
C ILE A 99 1.57 17.01 -6.10
N VAL A 100 0.61 16.55 -5.29
CA VAL A 100 -0.62 15.87 -5.75
C VAL A 100 -1.38 16.75 -6.74
N TYR A 101 -1.57 18.03 -6.40
CA TYR A 101 -2.26 18.99 -7.25
C TYR A 101 -1.54 19.23 -8.58
N CYS A 102 -0.25 19.54 -8.55
CA CYS A 102 0.53 19.87 -9.75
C CYS A 102 0.69 18.68 -10.69
N HIS A 103 0.77 17.46 -10.16
CA HIS A 103 0.84 16.25 -10.98
C HIS A 103 -0.53 15.66 -11.29
N GLN A 104 -1.62 16.31 -10.86
CA GLN A 104 -3.00 15.83 -11.01
C GLN A 104 -3.17 14.38 -10.56
N ILE A 105 -2.47 13.98 -9.50
CA ILE A 105 -2.63 12.65 -8.93
C ILE A 105 -4.05 12.57 -8.36
N THR A 106 -4.70 11.41 -8.55
CA THR A 106 -6.07 11.21 -8.08
C THR A 106 -6.27 11.65 -6.62
N PRO A 107 -7.29 12.48 -6.32
CA PRO A 107 -7.60 12.91 -4.95
C PRO A 107 -7.87 11.76 -3.99
N LEU A 108 -8.24 10.60 -4.52
CA LEU A 108 -8.47 9.39 -3.71
C LEU A 108 -7.20 8.87 -3.06
N MET A 109 -6.01 9.30 -3.52
CA MET A 109 -4.77 9.04 -2.81
C MET A 109 -4.82 9.57 -1.36
N LEU A 110 -5.53 10.68 -1.13
CA LEU A 110 -5.61 11.32 0.19
C LEU A 110 -6.28 10.42 1.23
N ASP A 111 -7.17 9.52 0.80
CA ASP A 111 -7.80 8.53 1.68
C ASP A 111 -6.76 7.61 2.35
N PHE A 112 -5.70 7.25 1.62
CA PHE A 112 -4.65 6.39 2.15
C PHE A 112 -3.79 7.10 3.20
N LEU A 113 -3.81 8.43 3.26
CA LEU A 113 -3.04 9.19 4.25
C LEU A 113 -3.52 8.93 5.68
N HIS A 114 -4.79 8.58 5.86
CA HIS A 114 -5.36 8.23 7.15
C HIS A 114 -4.69 7.01 7.80
N CYS A 115 -4.12 6.11 6.99
CA CYS A 115 -3.37 4.96 7.47
C CYS A 115 -2.05 5.36 8.17
N PHE A 116 -1.54 6.56 7.93
CA PHE A 116 -0.24 7.01 8.43
C PHE A 116 -0.37 7.99 9.60
N GLY A 117 0.78 8.40 10.15
CA GLY A 117 0.87 9.36 11.24
C GLY A 117 1.04 8.75 12.63
N ALA A 118 0.99 9.63 13.62
CA ALA A 118 0.95 9.27 15.03
C ALA A 118 -0.30 8.43 15.34
N LYS A 119 -0.12 7.37 16.12
CA LYS A 119 -1.19 6.48 16.54
C LYS A 119 -1.33 6.57 18.05
N VAL A 120 -2.56 6.75 18.53
CA VAL A 120 -2.87 6.79 19.96
C VAL A 120 -3.03 5.36 20.49
N THR A 121 -3.53 4.46 19.67
CA THR A 121 -3.66 3.03 19.95
C THR A 121 -2.88 2.21 18.93
N GLY A 122 -2.46 1.00 19.30
CA GLY A 122 -1.78 0.08 18.39
C GLY A 122 -2.70 -0.56 17.34
N GLU A 123 -3.99 -0.23 17.37
CA GLU A 123 -5.01 -0.78 16.47
C GLU A 123 -5.03 0.01 15.17
N ASP A 124 -4.23 -0.45 14.20
CA ASP A 124 -4.49 -0.12 12.81
C ASP A 124 -5.77 -0.80 12.38
N ASN A 125 -6.68 -0.08 11.71
CA ASN A 125 -7.83 -0.70 11.08
C ASN A 125 -7.33 -1.64 9.96
N PRO A 126 -7.29 -2.97 10.20
CA PRO A 126 -6.71 -3.91 9.25
C PRO A 126 -7.62 -4.07 8.02
N TYR A 127 -8.89 -3.69 8.15
CA TYR A 127 -9.92 -3.75 7.11
C TYR A 127 -9.87 -2.56 6.16
N TYR A 128 -9.03 -1.56 6.45
CA TYR A 128 -8.84 -0.45 5.53
C TYR A 128 -7.91 -0.83 4.38
N GLY A 129 -8.51 -1.43 3.36
CA GLY A 129 -7.84 -1.86 2.15
C GLY A 129 -8.58 -1.45 0.90
N THR A 130 -7.94 -0.60 0.11
CA THR A 130 -8.53 -0.10 -1.13
C THR A 130 -7.46 -0.04 -2.20
N PHE A 131 -7.90 -0.23 -3.45
CA PHE A 131 -7.18 0.27 -4.61
C PHE A 131 -8.12 1.14 -5.42
N TYR A 132 -7.52 2.02 -6.20
CA TYR A 132 -8.21 2.82 -7.18
C TYR A 132 -7.55 2.63 -8.53
N ALA A 133 -8.36 2.46 -9.56
CA ALA A 133 -7.90 2.41 -10.93
C ALA A 133 -8.85 3.23 -11.79
N ARG A 134 -8.32 4.20 -12.54
CA ARG A 134 -9.10 5.03 -13.44
C ARG A 134 -8.41 5.18 -14.78
N PHE A 135 -9.22 5.18 -15.82
CA PHE A 135 -8.83 5.55 -17.16
C PHE A 135 -9.56 6.83 -17.51
N SER A 136 -8.84 7.80 -18.05
CA SER A 136 -9.40 9.04 -18.57
C SER A 136 -8.98 9.19 -20.02
N GLY A 137 -9.92 9.59 -20.88
CA GLY A 137 -9.73 9.76 -22.31
C GLY A 137 -11.01 10.28 -22.96
N PRO A 138 -10.94 10.84 -24.18
CA PRO A 138 -12.14 11.24 -24.92
C PRO A 138 -13.00 10.00 -25.23
N ALA A 139 -14.32 10.17 -25.11
CA ALA A 139 -15.31 9.13 -25.40
C ALA A 139 -15.14 8.65 -26.85
N GLY A 140 -14.51 7.49 -27.04
CA GLY A 140 -14.21 6.92 -28.35
C GLY A 140 -12.77 6.44 -28.52
N ALA A 141 -11.79 7.10 -27.87
CA ALA A 141 -10.38 6.67 -27.96
C ALA A 141 -10.09 5.41 -27.12
N THR A 142 -10.84 5.20 -26.04
CA THR A 142 -10.63 4.10 -25.09
C THR A 142 -11.55 2.90 -25.33
N GLY A 143 -12.55 3.01 -26.22
CA GLY A 143 -13.62 2.01 -26.36
C GLY A 143 -14.48 1.82 -25.10
N VAL A 144 -14.30 2.66 -24.08
CA VAL A 144 -15.01 2.63 -22.80
C VAL A 144 -15.88 3.89 -22.71
N PRO A 145 -17.18 3.79 -22.35
CA PRO A 145 -18.02 4.98 -22.18
C PRO A 145 -17.48 5.86 -21.05
N THR A 146 -17.06 7.08 -21.39
CA THR A 146 -16.62 8.11 -20.43
C THR A 146 -17.68 9.21 -20.33
N ASN A 147 -17.93 9.68 -19.11
CA ASN A 147 -18.89 10.75 -18.82
C ASN A 147 -18.31 12.11 -19.27
N PRO A 148 -18.98 12.89 -20.15
CA PRO A 148 -18.36 14.01 -20.88
C PRO A 148 -18.29 15.35 -20.11
N HIS A 149 -18.58 15.38 -18.80
CA HIS A 149 -18.56 16.62 -18.01
C HIS A 149 -17.22 16.82 -17.28
N TYR A 150 -16.18 17.26 -17.99
CA TYR A 150 -14.99 17.85 -17.35
C TYR A 150 -14.89 19.34 -17.69
N GLY A 151 -15.21 20.17 -16.69
CA GLY A 151 -15.10 21.62 -16.77
C GLY A 151 -13.65 22.08 -16.94
N MET A 152 -13.42 22.83 -18.00
CA MET A 152 -12.18 23.57 -18.26
C MET A 152 -11.92 24.60 -17.15
N LEU A 153 -11.09 24.28 -16.16
CA LEU A 153 -10.34 25.31 -15.45
C LEU A 153 -8.96 25.42 -16.08
N ARG A 154 -8.85 26.31 -17.07
CA ARG A 154 -7.57 26.74 -17.64
C ARG A 154 -6.82 27.52 -16.57
N TYR A 155 -5.82 26.91 -15.94
CA TYR A 155 -4.79 27.68 -15.27
C TYR A 155 -3.88 28.31 -16.33
N PRO A 156 -3.65 29.63 -16.30
CA PRO A 156 -2.71 30.30 -17.19
C PRO A 156 -1.29 30.10 -16.65
N SER A 157 -0.80 28.85 -16.61
CA SER A 157 0.62 28.61 -16.39
C SER A 157 1.27 28.30 -17.73
N ARG A 158 2.09 29.24 -18.24
CA ARG A 158 2.78 29.18 -19.53
C ARG A 158 3.80 28.04 -19.66
N TYR A 159 3.93 27.18 -18.65
CA TYR A 159 4.91 26.11 -18.55
C TYR A 159 4.27 24.73 -18.33
N PHE A 160 2.93 24.65 -18.31
CA PHE A 160 2.25 23.37 -18.28
C PHE A 160 2.27 22.77 -19.68
N VAL A 161 2.97 21.63 -19.86
CA VAL A 161 2.65 20.70 -20.94
C VAL A 161 1.15 20.43 -20.78
N GLY A 162 0.33 20.86 -21.75
CA GLY A 162 -1.13 20.79 -21.63
C GLY A 162 -1.57 19.40 -21.18
N PRO A 163 -2.65 19.29 -20.38
CA PRO A 163 -3.05 18.00 -19.84
C PRO A 163 -3.17 17.00 -20.98
N SER A 164 -2.36 15.94 -20.96
CA SER A 164 -2.60 14.79 -21.81
C SER A 164 -4.00 14.31 -21.50
N PHE A 165 -4.89 14.44 -22.47
CA PHE A 165 -6.31 14.10 -22.30
C PHE A 165 -6.51 12.61 -22.04
N ILE A 166 -5.47 11.79 -22.27
CA ILE A 166 -5.47 10.35 -22.09
C ILE A 166 -4.42 9.95 -21.05
N TYR A 167 -4.91 9.53 -19.88
CA TYR A 167 -4.07 9.08 -18.78
C TYR A 167 -4.74 7.96 -17.99
N VAL A 168 -3.93 7.31 -17.18
CA VAL A 168 -4.31 6.19 -16.35
C VAL A 168 -3.82 6.45 -14.94
N ASP A 169 -4.73 6.38 -13.97
CA ASP A 169 -4.38 6.44 -12.56
C ASP A 169 -4.49 5.05 -11.94
N PHE A 170 -3.53 4.73 -11.08
CA PHE A 170 -3.59 3.56 -10.22
C PHE A 170 -3.06 3.90 -8.84
N CYS A 171 -3.79 3.57 -7.78
CA CYS A 171 -3.35 3.77 -6.41
C CYS A 171 -3.65 2.54 -5.58
N CYS A 172 -2.71 2.11 -4.75
CA CYS A 172 -2.89 0.97 -3.88
C CYS A 172 -2.22 1.18 -2.52
N HIS A 173 -2.77 0.51 -1.51
CA HIS A 173 -2.22 0.47 -0.16
C HIS A 173 -1.94 -0.98 0.23
N LEU A 174 -0.67 -1.35 0.26
CA LEU A 174 -0.19 -2.71 0.48
C LEU A 174 0.36 -2.85 1.89
N ARG A 175 0.16 -4.03 2.48
CA ARG A 175 0.58 -4.33 3.86
C ARG A 175 1.26 -5.68 3.93
N ARG A 176 2.21 -5.83 4.86
CA ARG A 176 2.90 -7.12 5.12
C ARG A 176 3.42 -7.18 6.55
N PHE A 177 3.70 -8.37 7.05
CA PHE A 177 4.39 -8.53 8.32
C PHE A 177 5.91 -8.60 8.13
N GLU A 178 6.64 -7.91 9.00
CA GLU A 178 8.10 -7.85 8.96
C GLU A 178 8.69 -7.81 10.37
N LYS A 179 9.88 -8.40 10.52
CA LYS A 179 10.62 -8.35 11.78
C LYS A 179 11.17 -6.94 12.02
N HIS A 180 10.94 -6.38 13.20
CA HIS A 180 11.41 -5.03 13.51
C HIS A 180 12.78 -4.98 14.21
N GLY A 181 13.42 -6.13 14.45
CA GLY A 181 14.78 -6.21 15.02
C GLY A 181 14.95 -5.76 16.48
N ASN A 182 13.86 -5.43 17.18
CA ASN A 182 13.92 -4.95 18.56
C ASN A 182 13.78 -6.13 19.53
N SER A 183 14.89 -6.58 20.08
CA SER A 183 14.94 -7.71 21.04
C SER A 183 14.19 -7.45 22.34
N LYS A 184 13.82 -6.20 22.65
CA LYS A 184 13.07 -5.84 23.87
C LYS A 184 11.57 -6.13 23.75
N LEU A 185 11.02 -6.24 22.54
CA LEU A 185 9.60 -6.53 22.34
C LEU A 185 9.37 -8.04 22.27
N LYS A 186 8.31 -8.51 22.94
CA LYS A 186 7.97 -9.94 23.00
C LYS A 186 7.52 -10.50 21.66
N ASP A 187 6.82 -9.70 20.87
CA ASP A 187 6.48 -10.02 19.49
C ASP A 187 7.55 -9.41 18.57
N PRO A 188 8.30 -10.20 17.80
CA PRO A 188 9.32 -9.67 16.89
C PRO A 188 8.74 -9.14 15.58
N TRP A 189 7.44 -9.35 15.31
CA TRP A 189 6.78 -9.00 14.07
C TRP A 189 5.96 -7.72 14.19
N SER A 190 5.92 -6.98 13.10
CA SER A 190 5.11 -5.76 13.00
C SER A 190 4.46 -5.67 11.64
N LEU A 191 3.24 -5.13 11.60
CA LEU A 191 2.57 -4.80 10.35
C LEU A 191 3.24 -3.57 9.74
N ARG A 192 3.72 -3.72 8.51
CA ARG A 192 4.26 -2.67 7.66
C ARG A 192 3.28 -2.35 6.56
N GLN A 193 3.30 -1.12 6.09
CA GLN A 193 2.39 -0.63 5.09
C GLN A 193 3.10 0.35 4.17
N MET A 194 2.67 0.37 2.91
CA MET A 194 3.15 1.25 1.85
C MET A 194 1.96 1.69 1.01
N THR A 195 1.98 2.94 0.55
CA THR A 195 1.04 3.40 -0.49
C THR A 195 1.83 3.72 -1.74
N ALA A 196 1.36 3.23 -2.89
CA ALA A 196 1.91 3.55 -4.20
C ALA A 196 0.81 4.15 -5.07
N CYS A 197 1.10 5.30 -5.66
CA CYS A 197 0.20 6.02 -6.55
C CYS A 197 0.92 6.32 -7.85
N GLN A 198 0.29 6.01 -8.97
CA GLN A 198 0.76 6.28 -10.31
C GLN A 198 -0.27 7.13 -11.04
N ARG A 199 0.25 8.10 -11.79
CA ARG A 199 -0.42 8.62 -12.97
C ARG A 199 0.46 8.36 -14.18
N PHE A 200 -0.05 7.58 -15.12
CA PHE A 200 0.60 7.25 -16.37
C PHE A 200 -0.03 8.05 -17.52
N ASP A 201 0.80 8.86 -18.15
CA ASP A 201 0.45 9.59 -19.36
C ASP A 201 0.68 8.68 -20.56
N ILE A 202 -0.40 8.29 -21.24
CA ILE A 202 -0.33 7.35 -22.36
C ILE A 202 0.38 7.98 -23.56
N VAL A 203 0.15 9.28 -23.81
CA VAL A 203 0.66 9.97 -24.98
C VAL A 203 2.17 10.14 -24.87
N ASN A 204 2.64 10.59 -23.71
CA ASN A 204 4.06 10.79 -23.46
C ASN A 204 4.77 9.50 -23.01
N GLN A 205 4.03 8.44 -22.69
CA GLN A 205 4.53 7.20 -22.08
C GLN A 205 5.37 7.46 -20.81
N THR A 206 4.95 8.45 -20.02
CA THR A 206 5.64 8.85 -18.78
C THR A 206 4.79 8.56 -17.57
N SER A 207 5.41 8.08 -16.50
CA SER A 207 4.73 7.92 -15.21
C SER A 207 5.17 8.98 -14.21
N THR A 208 4.22 9.51 -13.45
CA THR A 208 4.48 10.16 -12.16
C THR A 208 4.08 9.20 -11.05
N TRP A 209 5.02 8.93 -10.14
CA TRP A 209 4.82 8.05 -9.00
C TRP A 209 4.92 8.80 -7.68
N ILE A 210 4.07 8.44 -6.72
CA ILE A 210 4.23 8.80 -5.31
C ILE A 210 4.24 7.52 -4.49
N PHE A 211 5.33 7.30 -3.77
CA PHE A 211 5.50 6.21 -2.82
C PHE A 211 5.52 6.78 -1.40
N ILE A 212 4.52 6.42 -0.60
CA ILE A 212 4.49 6.76 0.82
C ILE A 212 4.94 5.55 1.61
N LYS A 213 6.02 5.76 2.35
CA LYS A 213 6.69 4.75 3.16
C LYS A 213 7.00 3.49 2.36
N PRO A 214 7.89 3.59 1.35
CA PRO A 214 8.33 2.42 0.62
C PRO A 214 8.84 1.33 1.58
N MET A 215 8.57 0.06 1.26
CA MET A 215 9.07 -1.08 2.03
C MET A 215 10.61 -1.15 1.99
N GLU A 216 11.22 -1.87 2.93
CA GLU A 216 12.67 -2.04 2.96
C GLU A 216 13.17 -2.58 1.61
N HIS A 217 14.29 -2.05 1.12
CA HIS A 217 14.88 -2.38 -0.20
C HIS A 217 14.05 -2.00 -1.44
N PHE A 218 12.82 -1.48 -1.31
CA PHE A 218 11.99 -1.11 -2.46
C PHE A 218 12.71 -0.12 -3.37
N GLN A 219 13.29 0.96 -2.83
CA GLN A 219 14.01 1.95 -3.62
C GLN A 219 15.19 1.34 -4.39
N LYS A 220 15.97 0.46 -3.74
CA LYS A 220 17.08 -0.23 -4.40
C LYS A 220 16.59 -1.06 -5.60
N ASN A 221 15.53 -1.85 -5.41
CA ASN A 221 14.97 -2.68 -6.47
C ASN A 221 14.32 -1.83 -7.58
N PHE A 222 13.68 -0.73 -7.20
CA PHE A 222 13.09 0.22 -8.13
C PHE A 222 14.16 0.92 -8.97
N ARG A 223 15.32 1.26 -8.41
CA ARG A 223 16.46 1.80 -9.17
C ARG A 223 16.98 0.81 -10.23
N VAL A 224 17.08 -0.47 -9.87
CA VAL A 224 17.44 -1.54 -10.82
C VAL A 224 16.39 -1.64 -11.92
N LEU A 225 15.11 -1.60 -11.58
CA LEU A 225 14.01 -1.61 -12.54
C LEU A 225 14.08 -0.43 -13.54
N LEU A 226 14.37 0.78 -13.05
CA LEU A 226 14.53 1.97 -13.90
C LEU A 226 15.75 1.91 -14.84
N SER A 227 16.75 1.10 -14.49
CA SER A 227 17.97 0.92 -15.30
C SER A 227 17.89 -0.29 -16.25
N GLY A 228 16.88 -1.15 -16.11
CA GLY A 228 16.70 -2.37 -16.89
C GLY A 228 15.71 -2.24 -18.05
N ASP A 229 15.45 -3.38 -18.70
CA ASP A 229 14.56 -3.47 -19.87
C ASP A 229 13.09 -3.14 -19.54
N GLN A 230 12.71 -3.28 -18.26
CA GLN A 230 11.36 -3.01 -17.74
C GLN A 230 11.08 -1.53 -17.49
N ARG A 231 12.04 -0.62 -17.73
CA ARG A 231 11.91 0.80 -17.34
C ARG A 231 10.70 1.53 -17.94
N ASN A 232 10.30 1.13 -19.15
CA ASN A 232 9.16 1.73 -19.86
C ASN A 232 7.84 0.98 -19.58
N ASN A 233 7.89 -0.11 -18.81
CA ASN A 233 6.71 -0.88 -18.46
C ASN A 233 5.96 -0.17 -17.32
N PRO A 234 4.79 0.44 -17.57
CA PRO A 234 4.02 1.14 -16.53
C PRO A 234 3.54 0.22 -15.41
N MET A 235 3.54 -1.10 -15.61
CA MET A 235 3.09 -2.11 -14.65
C MET A 235 4.22 -2.73 -13.83
N ALA A 236 5.47 -2.63 -14.29
CA ALA A 236 6.60 -3.22 -13.57
C ALA A 236 6.76 -2.69 -12.13
N PRO A 237 6.58 -1.39 -11.85
CA PRO A 237 6.64 -0.91 -10.46
C PRO A 237 5.48 -1.40 -9.58
N HIS A 238 4.29 -1.61 -10.17
CA HIS A 238 3.16 -2.22 -9.44
C HIS A 238 3.44 -3.67 -9.08
N LEU A 239 4.00 -4.43 -10.03
CA LEU A 239 4.45 -5.80 -9.78
C LEU A 239 5.51 -5.82 -8.68
N LEU A 240 6.50 -4.92 -8.71
CA LEU A 240 7.48 -4.79 -7.64
C LEU A 240 6.79 -4.52 -6.29
N CYS A 241 5.80 -3.63 -6.24
CA CYS A 241 5.04 -3.37 -5.01
C CYS A 241 4.36 -4.65 -4.49
N LEU A 242 3.74 -5.44 -5.37
CA LEU A 242 3.05 -6.68 -5.02
C LEU A 242 4.03 -7.77 -4.56
N THR A 243 5.19 -7.89 -5.22
CA THR A 243 6.27 -8.79 -4.83
C THR A 243 6.77 -8.45 -3.42
N MET A 244 7.06 -7.17 -3.13
CA MET A 244 7.48 -6.77 -1.78
C MET A 244 6.40 -7.10 -0.73
N ALA A 245 5.12 -6.96 -1.08
CA ALA A 245 4.00 -7.26 -0.19
C ALA A 245 3.77 -8.77 0.03
N SER A 246 4.30 -9.64 -0.84
CA SER A 246 4.25 -11.11 -0.70
C SER A 246 5.44 -11.68 0.07
N GLU A 247 6.46 -10.87 0.36
CA GLU A 247 7.61 -11.29 1.17
C GLU A 247 7.23 -11.56 2.63
N ASN A 248 8.08 -12.36 3.30
CA ASN A 248 8.03 -12.65 4.74
C ASN A 248 6.82 -13.43 5.28
N TRP A 249 5.74 -13.61 4.50
CA TRP A 249 4.55 -14.35 4.94
C TRP A 249 4.85 -15.78 5.40
N ARG A 250 5.67 -16.53 4.66
CA ARG A 250 6.10 -17.89 5.06
C ARG A 250 6.64 -17.91 6.49
N TRP A 251 7.52 -16.98 6.81
CA TRP A 251 8.19 -16.90 8.12
C TRP A 251 7.23 -16.42 9.22
N TYR A 252 6.33 -15.50 8.90
CA TYR A 252 5.33 -15.02 9.83
C TYR A 252 4.29 -16.11 10.17
N VAL A 253 3.78 -16.83 9.17
CA VAL A 253 2.86 -17.96 9.37
C VAL A 253 3.51 -19.07 10.19
N ASP A 254 4.78 -19.38 9.94
CA ASP A 254 5.54 -20.34 10.76
C ASP A 254 5.68 -19.90 12.22
N PHE A 255 5.94 -18.61 12.46
CA PHE A 255 5.98 -18.04 13.80
C PHE A 255 4.64 -18.22 14.53
N LEU A 256 3.51 -17.91 13.87
CA LEU A 256 2.17 -18.08 14.43
C LEU A 256 1.87 -19.55 14.73
N ARG A 257 2.28 -20.46 13.83
CA ARG A 257 2.14 -21.91 14.01
C ARG A 257 2.92 -22.41 15.23
N ARG A 258 4.17 -21.98 15.41
CA ARG A 258 4.98 -22.34 16.58
C ARG A 258 4.35 -21.85 17.88
N ARG A 259 3.83 -20.62 17.88
CA ARG A 259 3.07 -20.08 19.02
C ARG A 259 1.83 -20.90 19.35
N LEU A 260 1.08 -21.37 18.35
CA LEU A 260 -0.04 -22.28 18.57
C LEU A 260 0.42 -23.64 19.12
N GLY A 261 1.54 -24.17 18.64
CA GLY A 261 2.11 -25.44 19.12
C GLY A 261 2.31 -25.48 20.63
N GLU A 262 2.79 -24.37 21.22
CA GLU A 262 2.95 -24.20 22.67
C GLU A 262 1.62 -24.43 23.42
N PHE A 263 0.49 -23.95 22.88
CA PHE A 263 -0.84 -24.13 23.50
C PHE A 263 -1.44 -25.51 23.24
N VAL A 264 -1.23 -26.07 22.05
CA VAL A 264 -1.73 -27.41 21.71
C VAL A 264 -1.10 -28.45 22.63
N GLU A 265 0.23 -28.39 22.81
CA GLU A 265 0.95 -29.29 23.72
C GLU A 265 0.38 -29.21 25.13
N LYS A 266 0.24 -27.98 25.66
CA LYS A 266 -0.32 -27.74 27.00
C LYS A 266 -1.76 -28.25 27.13
N ALA A 267 -2.61 -28.02 26.13
CA ALA A 267 -4.00 -28.47 26.12
C ALA A 267 -4.13 -30.00 26.07
N THR A 268 -3.23 -30.68 25.35
CA THR A 268 -3.23 -32.15 25.26
C THR A 268 -2.77 -32.82 26.55
N PHE A 269 -1.79 -32.25 27.26
CA PHE A 269 -1.22 -32.89 28.45
C PHE A 269 -1.84 -32.48 29.79
N ALA A 270 -2.68 -31.43 29.83
CA ALA A 270 -3.31 -30.97 31.08
C ALA A 270 -4.22 -32.01 31.76
N SER A 271 -4.74 -33.00 31.02
CA SER A 271 -5.63 -34.04 31.57
C SER A 271 -4.90 -35.23 32.19
N PHE A 272 -3.58 -35.36 32.02
CA PHE A 272 -2.80 -36.50 32.51
C PHE A 272 -1.95 -36.10 33.73
N ASN A 273 -2.43 -36.42 34.94
CA ASN A 273 -1.70 -36.29 36.22
C ASN A 273 -0.92 -34.96 36.37
N ALA A 274 -1.66 -33.87 36.58
CA ALA A 274 -1.15 -32.51 36.79
C ALA A 274 -0.02 -32.39 37.83
N SER A 275 0.09 -33.32 38.77
CA SER A 275 1.08 -33.31 39.86
C SER A 275 2.53 -33.54 39.43
N LYS A 276 2.81 -33.99 38.19
CA LYS A 276 4.20 -34.27 37.75
C LYS A 276 4.72 -33.45 36.57
N LEU A 277 3.87 -32.75 35.80
CA LEU A 277 4.28 -32.18 34.52
C LEU A 277 4.09 -30.65 34.35
N ASN A 278 3.68 -29.90 35.38
CA ASN A 278 3.54 -28.43 35.33
C ASN A 278 2.70 -27.88 34.13
N TYR A 279 1.78 -28.67 33.57
CA TYR A 279 0.87 -28.22 32.50
C TYR A 279 -0.43 -27.61 33.08
N ASP A 280 -0.32 -26.68 34.01
CA ASP A 280 -1.49 -25.99 34.57
C ASP A 280 -2.04 -24.96 33.59
N ILE A 281 -3.24 -25.20 33.04
CA ILE A 281 -3.93 -24.28 32.13
C ILE A 281 -4.54 -23.15 32.92
N SER A 282 -4.12 -21.93 32.63
CA SER A 282 -4.56 -20.71 33.31
C SER A 282 -5.40 -19.82 32.40
N LEU A 283 -6.16 -18.89 33.00
CA LEU A 283 -6.85 -17.83 32.26
C LEU A 283 -5.90 -17.02 31.35
N VAL A 284 -4.64 -16.88 31.75
CA VAL A 284 -3.60 -16.19 30.96
C VAL A 284 -3.33 -16.92 29.64
N ASP A 285 -3.45 -18.24 29.60
CA ASP A 285 -3.29 -19.01 28.37
C ASP A 285 -4.45 -18.76 27.41
N SER A 286 -5.69 -18.72 27.92
CA SER A 286 -6.87 -18.35 27.12
C SER A 286 -6.74 -16.94 26.53
N GLN A 287 -6.27 -15.97 27.31
CA GLN A 287 -6.03 -14.60 26.84
C GLN A 287 -4.96 -14.54 25.75
N ARG A 288 -3.86 -15.30 25.90
CA ARG A 288 -2.80 -15.37 24.90
C ARG A 288 -3.26 -16.08 23.63
N LEU A 289 -4.08 -17.11 23.74
CA LEU A 289 -4.64 -17.81 22.60
C LEU A 289 -5.65 -16.94 21.83
N SER A 290 -6.49 -16.17 22.55
CA SER A 290 -7.35 -15.14 21.94
C SER A 290 -6.54 -14.04 21.24
N THR A 291 -5.41 -13.62 21.83
CA THR A 291 -4.48 -12.68 21.17
C THR A 291 -3.91 -13.29 19.89
N LEU A 292 -3.56 -14.58 19.91
CA LEU A 292 -3.07 -15.28 18.73
C LEU A 292 -4.16 -15.40 17.65
N GLU A 293 -5.39 -15.71 18.03
CA GLU A 293 -6.56 -15.72 17.14
C GLU A 293 -6.73 -14.37 16.43
N SER A 294 -6.75 -13.28 17.19
CA SER A 294 -6.83 -11.92 16.66
C SER A 294 -5.73 -11.62 15.64
N LYS A 295 -4.49 -12.02 15.92
CA LYS A 295 -3.36 -11.85 14.98
C LYS A 295 -3.54 -12.62 13.68
N VAL A 296 -4.04 -13.86 13.74
CA VAL A 296 -4.32 -14.66 12.53
C VAL A 296 -5.46 -14.04 11.73
N THR A 297 -6.51 -13.57 12.39
CA THR A 297 -7.62 -12.85 11.72
C THR A 297 -7.14 -11.59 11.00
N VAL A 298 -6.28 -10.79 11.64
CA VAL A 298 -5.64 -9.62 10.99
C VAL A 298 -4.79 -10.04 9.81
N ALA A 299 -4.04 -11.14 9.93
CA ALA A 299 -3.22 -11.68 8.85
C ALA A 299 -4.06 -12.08 7.62
N ILE A 300 -5.19 -12.76 7.84
CA ILE A 300 -6.15 -13.12 6.79
C ILE A 300 -6.69 -11.86 6.10
N ALA A 301 -7.16 -10.88 6.87
CA ALA A 301 -7.70 -9.63 6.32
C ALA A 301 -6.67 -8.89 5.44
N VAL A 302 -5.41 -8.83 5.87
CA VAL A 302 -4.33 -8.22 5.09
C VAL A 302 -4.04 -9.00 3.79
N LEU A 303 -4.03 -10.33 3.84
CA LEU A 303 -3.83 -11.16 2.65
C LEU A 303 -4.98 -11.01 1.66
N GLU A 304 -6.21 -10.98 2.13
CA GLU A 304 -7.41 -10.71 1.31
C GLU A 304 -7.34 -9.34 0.63
N GLN A 305 -6.93 -8.31 1.36
CA GLN A 305 -6.70 -6.99 0.82
C GLN A 305 -5.64 -7.01 -0.30
N ASN A 306 -4.48 -7.61 -0.05
CA ASN A 306 -3.41 -7.68 -1.05
C ASN A 306 -3.84 -8.49 -2.29
N LEU A 307 -4.61 -9.57 -2.11
CA LEU A 307 -5.21 -10.33 -3.21
C LEU A 307 -6.18 -9.48 -4.03
N ALA A 308 -7.06 -8.72 -3.37
CA ALA A 308 -7.99 -7.82 -4.05
C ALA A 308 -7.26 -6.74 -4.86
N ILE A 309 -6.19 -6.17 -4.29
CA ILE A 309 -5.31 -5.21 -4.97
C ILE A 309 -4.63 -5.86 -6.17
N GLY A 310 -4.02 -7.05 -6.01
CA GLY A 310 -3.34 -7.74 -7.11
C GLY A 310 -4.30 -8.13 -8.24
N ARG A 311 -5.53 -8.56 -7.94
CA ARG A 311 -6.59 -8.76 -8.96
C ARG A 311 -7.01 -7.44 -9.61
N GLY A 312 -6.99 -6.34 -8.86
CA GLY A 312 -7.15 -4.98 -9.37
C GLY A 312 -6.03 -4.61 -10.36
N MET A 313 -4.79 -4.89 -10.00
CA MET A 313 -3.61 -4.69 -10.85
C MET A 313 -3.70 -5.53 -12.13
N GLN A 314 -4.06 -6.81 -12.04
CA GLN A 314 -4.22 -7.69 -13.20
C GLN A 314 -5.26 -7.15 -14.20
N ARG A 315 -6.44 -6.75 -13.71
CA ARG A 315 -7.47 -6.12 -14.55
C ARG A 315 -6.99 -4.79 -15.13
N HIS A 316 -6.22 -4.02 -14.37
CA HIS A 316 -5.66 -2.75 -14.83
C HIS A 316 -4.65 -2.96 -15.96
N CYS A 317 -3.72 -3.91 -15.77
CA CYS A 317 -2.80 -4.46 -16.74
C CYS A 317 -3.52 -4.79 -18.06
N GLN A 318 -4.50 -5.71 -18.00
CA GLN A 318 -5.29 -6.15 -19.16
C GLN A 318 -5.97 -5.01 -19.90
N ARG A 319 -6.45 -3.99 -19.17
CA ARG A 319 -7.07 -2.82 -19.79
C ARG A 319 -6.04 -1.92 -20.45
N LEU A 320 -4.89 -1.73 -19.81
CA LEU A 320 -3.81 -0.89 -20.32
C LEU A 320 -3.30 -1.41 -21.67
N TRP A 321 -3.08 -2.72 -21.80
CA TRP A 321 -2.59 -3.32 -23.04
C TRP A 321 -3.61 -3.33 -24.19
N ARG A 322 -4.89 -3.10 -23.92
CA ARG A 322 -5.92 -2.94 -24.97
C ARG A 322 -5.92 -1.54 -25.58
N ILE A 323 -5.17 -0.58 -25.02
CA ILE A 323 -5.16 0.80 -25.50
C ILE A 323 -4.27 0.90 -26.73
N LYS A 324 -4.86 1.32 -27.85
CA LYS A 324 -4.14 1.58 -29.10
C LYS A 324 -3.10 2.68 -28.89
N GLY A 325 -1.90 2.48 -29.44
CA GLY A 325 -0.80 3.45 -29.37
C GLY A 325 0.21 3.20 -28.25
N LEU A 326 -0.05 2.25 -27.35
CA LEU A 326 0.98 1.71 -26.47
C LEU A 326 1.81 0.69 -27.24
N ASN A 327 3.02 1.07 -27.64
CA ASN A 327 4.00 0.17 -28.23
C ASN A 327 4.70 -0.65 -27.14
N ILE A 328 3.93 -1.44 -26.38
CA ILE A 328 4.48 -2.37 -25.39
C ILE A 328 4.74 -3.70 -26.10
N ASP A 329 5.91 -4.28 -25.86
CA ASP A 329 6.28 -5.59 -26.37
C ASP A 329 5.33 -6.68 -25.83
N HIS A 330 4.87 -7.60 -26.70
CA HIS A 330 3.90 -8.63 -26.33
C HIS A 330 4.50 -9.64 -25.33
N GLY A 331 5.78 -10.00 -25.49
CA GLY A 331 6.46 -10.89 -24.54
C GLY A 331 6.54 -10.26 -23.15
N LEU A 332 6.75 -8.95 -23.09
CA LEU A 332 6.74 -8.16 -21.86
C LEU A 332 5.38 -8.16 -21.16
N GLN A 333 4.31 -8.04 -21.93
CA GLN A 333 2.94 -8.12 -21.43
C GLN A 333 2.69 -9.50 -20.80
N GLU A 334 2.94 -10.58 -21.54
CA GLU A 334 2.68 -11.95 -21.09
C GLU A 334 3.50 -12.29 -19.83
N THR A 335 4.77 -11.89 -19.80
CA THR A 335 5.63 -12.06 -18.62
C THR A 335 5.07 -11.32 -17.41
N THR A 336 4.64 -10.07 -17.59
CA THR A 336 4.05 -9.27 -16.49
C THR A 336 2.74 -9.87 -15.97
N GLU A 337 1.86 -10.36 -16.87
CA GLU A 337 0.62 -11.05 -16.46
C GLU A 337 0.91 -12.30 -15.65
N SER A 338 1.83 -13.14 -16.15
CA SER A 338 2.23 -14.39 -15.49
C SER A 338 2.85 -14.12 -14.12
N ASP A 339 3.70 -13.09 -14.01
CA ASP A 339 4.31 -12.71 -12.74
C ASP A 339 3.27 -12.22 -11.72
N ILE A 340 2.28 -11.43 -12.15
CA ILE A 340 1.17 -11.00 -11.27
C ILE A 340 0.37 -12.22 -10.80
N GLU A 341 0.06 -13.15 -11.70
CA GLU A 341 -0.66 -14.39 -11.37
C GLU A 341 0.12 -15.24 -10.35
N MET A 342 1.42 -15.41 -10.57
CA MET A 342 2.29 -16.12 -9.62
C MET A 342 2.27 -15.46 -8.23
N GLN A 343 2.35 -14.12 -8.15
CA GLN A 343 2.25 -13.43 -6.85
C GLN A 343 0.88 -13.62 -6.19
N LEU A 344 -0.21 -13.63 -6.97
CA LEU A 344 -1.55 -13.90 -6.46
C LEU A 344 -1.65 -15.32 -5.89
N THR A 345 -1.11 -16.33 -6.59
CA THR A 345 -1.07 -17.71 -6.10
C THR A 345 -0.29 -17.83 -4.79
N HIS A 346 0.85 -17.13 -4.66
CA HIS A 346 1.62 -17.12 -3.42
C HIS A 346 0.84 -16.51 -2.23
N LEU A 347 0.18 -15.37 -2.46
CA LEU A 347 -0.65 -14.71 -1.43
C LEU A 347 -1.84 -15.60 -1.02
N ASP A 348 -2.48 -16.26 -1.97
CA ASP A 348 -3.62 -17.16 -1.72
C ASP A 348 -3.20 -18.38 -0.88
N LEU A 349 -2.06 -18.99 -1.20
CA LEU A 349 -1.49 -20.08 -0.40
C LEU A 349 -1.23 -19.67 1.05
N HIS A 350 -0.71 -18.46 1.27
CA HIS A 350 -0.50 -17.93 2.62
C HIS A 350 -1.83 -17.67 3.33
N LYS A 351 -2.86 -17.22 2.62
CA LYS A 351 -4.20 -17.02 3.16
C LYS A 351 -4.79 -18.34 3.65
N THR A 352 -4.80 -19.37 2.80
CA THR A 352 -5.27 -20.71 3.17
C THR A 352 -4.52 -21.26 4.38
N SER A 353 -3.20 -21.03 4.44
CA SER A 353 -2.40 -21.44 5.60
C SER A 353 -2.83 -20.76 6.91
N CYS A 354 -3.19 -19.47 6.85
CA CYS A 354 -3.72 -18.73 7.99
C CYS A 354 -5.14 -19.20 8.38
N GLU A 355 -6.01 -19.49 7.41
CA GLU A 355 -7.37 -20.00 7.67
C GLU A 355 -7.35 -21.36 8.38
N LEU A 356 -6.49 -22.29 7.92
CA LEU A 356 -6.28 -23.57 8.60
C LEU A 356 -5.72 -23.38 10.01
N LEU A 357 -4.83 -22.40 10.19
CA LEU A 357 -4.29 -22.07 11.51
C LEU A 357 -5.37 -21.52 12.44
N LEU A 358 -6.27 -20.67 11.94
CA LEU A 358 -7.39 -20.11 12.68
C LEU A 358 -8.35 -21.22 13.15
N GLN A 359 -8.72 -22.15 12.26
CA GLN A 359 -9.54 -23.31 12.62
C GLN A 359 -8.91 -24.13 13.75
N ARG A 360 -7.58 -24.34 13.70
CA ARG A 360 -6.86 -25.06 14.74
C ARG A 360 -6.78 -24.29 16.06
N ILE A 361 -6.63 -22.96 16.02
CA ILE A 361 -6.71 -22.10 17.21
C ILE A 361 -8.07 -22.27 17.87
N GLN A 362 -9.16 -22.20 17.11
CA GLN A 362 -10.52 -22.34 17.62
C GLN A 362 -10.76 -23.71 18.26
N GLY A 363 -10.28 -24.79 17.64
CA GLY A 363 -10.30 -26.13 18.25
C GLY A 363 -9.53 -26.20 19.57
N THR A 364 -8.36 -25.55 19.64
CA THR A 364 -7.54 -25.49 20.85
C THR A 364 -8.21 -24.63 21.94
N CYS A 365 -8.86 -23.53 21.59
CA CYS A 365 -9.66 -22.70 22.52
C CYS A 365 -10.75 -23.55 23.19
N SER A 366 -11.49 -24.34 22.41
CA SER A 366 -12.55 -25.21 22.92
C SER A 366 -12.02 -26.26 23.90
N MET A 367 -10.85 -26.85 23.63
CA MET A 367 -10.20 -27.78 24.55
C MET A 367 -9.79 -27.09 25.85
N VAL A 368 -9.11 -25.95 25.76
CA VAL A 368 -8.67 -25.15 26.92
C VAL A 368 -9.85 -24.75 27.80
N HIS A 369 -10.93 -24.25 27.20
CA HIS A 369 -12.14 -23.88 27.94
C HIS A 369 -12.79 -25.08 28.64
N SER A 370 -12.88 -26.22 27.96
CA SER A 370 -13.43 -27.45 28.56
C SER A 370 -12.62 -27.90 29.77
N SER A 371 -11.28 -27.86 29.69
CA SER A 371 -10.39 -28.18 30.81
C SER A 371 -10.53 -27.22 31.99
N CYS A 372 -10.63 -25.91 31.73
CA CYS A 372 -10.84 -24.92 32.79
C CYS A 372 -12.17 -25.13 33.54
N CYS A 373 -13.25 -25.46 32.83
CA CYS A 373 -14.55 -25.71 33.44
C CYS A 373 -14.54 -26.93 34.38
N ILE A 374 -13.81 -27.99 34.04
CA ILE A 374 -13.68 -29.19 34.88
C ILE A 374 -12.97 -28.85 36.19
N ASN A 375 -11.87 -28.08 36.13
CA ASN A 375 -11.08 -27.72 37.31
C ASN A 375 -11.80 -26.76 38.27
N CYS A 376 -12.81 -26.01 37.81
CA CYS A 376 -13.61 -25.14 38.68
C CYS A 376 -14.70 -25.90 39.47
N LEU A 377 -15.02 -27.14 39.08
CA LEU A 377 -16.05 -27.97 39.73
C LEU A 377 -15.47 -28.92 40.78
N SER A 378 -14.14 -29.16 40.74
CA SER A 378 -13.37 -29.92 41.74
C SER A 378 -12.83 -29.00 42.81
#